data_AF-A0A0L0DHP4-F1
#
_entry.id   AF-A0A0L0DHP4-F1
#
_cell.length_a   1.000
_cell.length_b   1.000
_cell.length_c   1.000
_cell.angle_alpha   90.00
_cell.angle_beta   90.00
_cell.angle_gamma   90.00
#
_symmetry.space_group_name_H-M   'P 1'
#
loop_
_entity.id
_entity.type
_entity.pdbx_description
1 polymer ?
#
loop_
_entity_poly.entity_id
_entity_poly.type
_entity_poly.pdbx_seq_one_letter_code
_entity_poly.pdbx_strand_id
1 'polypeptide(L)'
;MSGTPSANRRTRSLKGRRRVATPTSNRQAVKFLTQRAKEREARREAKLAQLDHEQRELDFQYVQKVKEANDMLLTLAPTKQYRVFKAHARAELRIHLYQKDDLLKDLSIDRFRREYKRLLVEIERRESQARMGLSARSRAETAKQRRQATRQEMQSVLLDTTRLIGRLRDQLEELESKGGSFSPYIERR
;
A
#
# COMPACT_ATOMS: atom_id res chain seq x y z
N MET A 1 9.77 -55.95 -109.17
CA MET A 1 9.40 -54.57 -108.81
C MET A 1 9.39 -54.45 -107.28
N SER A 2 10.11 -53.43 -106.79
CA SER A 2 9.91 -52.67 -105.54
C SER A 2 9.34 -53.36 -104.28
N GLY A 3 10.11 -53.34 -103.20
CA GLY A 3 9.57 -53.48 -101.83
C GLY A 3 10.65 -53.69 -100.76
N THR A 4 11.22 -52.59 -100.28
CA THR A 4 12.29 -52.47 -99.28
C THR A 4 11.91 -52.87 -97.83
N PRO A 5 12.91 -53.07 -96.95
CA PRO A 5 12.77 -53.62 -95.60
C PRO A 5 12.62 -52.51 -94.53
N SER A 6 12.39 -52.89 -93.26
CA SER A 6 13.19 -52.45 -92.10
C SER A 6 12.41 -52.51 -90.78
N ALA A 7 13.03 -53.16 -89.79
CA ALA A 7 12.70 -53.09 -88.38
C ALA A 7 12.77 -51.65 -87.85
N ASN A 8 11.95 -51.33 -86.83
CA ASN A 8 12.37 -50.40 -85.79
C ASN A 8 11.56 -50.55 -84.49
N ARG A 9 12.24 -51.06 -83.47
CA ARG A 9 11.82 -51.12 -82.06
C ARG A 9 11.97 -49.71 -81.48
N ARG A 10 10.87 -49.02 -81.16
CA ARG A 10 10.90 -47.75 -80.42
C ARG A 10 10.31 -47.90 -79.03
N THR A 11 11.19 -47.81 -78.05
CA THR A 11 10.91 -47.53 -76.64
C THR A 11 10.23 -46.17 -76.52
N ARG A 12 8.97 -46.14 -76.05
CA ARG A 12 8.31 -44.89 -75.66
C ARG A 12 8.62 -44.58 -74.20
N SER A 13 9.63 -43.72 -74.07
CA SER A 13 10.06 -42.99 -72.87
C SER A 13 8.90 -42.30 -72.14
N LEU A 14 8.76 -42.59 -70.83
CA LEU A 14 8.07 -41.77 -69.85
C LEU A 14 8.75 -40.39 -69.74
N LYS A 15 8.15 -39.34 -70.31
CA LYS A 15 8.62 -37.95 -70.09
C LYS A 15 7.44 -37.00 -69.96
N GLY A 16 7.16 -36.61 -68.72
CA GLY A 16 6.14 -35.62 -68.38
C GLY A 16 6.20 -35.16 -66.93
N ARG A 17 7.37 -35.20 -66.27
CA ARG A 17 7.56 -34.48 -64.99
C ARG A 17 7.56 -32.98 -65.30
N ARG A 18 6.40 -32.34 -65.16
CA ARG A 18 6.30 -30.88 -64.97
C ARG A 18 7.14 -30.53 -63.75
N ARG A 19 8.34 -29.99 -63.98
CA ARG A 19 9.09 -29.29 -62.93
C ARG A 19 8.30 -28.04 -62.59
N VAL A 20 7.59 -28.06 -61.47
CA VAL A 20 7.08 -26.84 -60.84
C VAL A 20 8.31 -26.01 -60.50
N ALA A 21 8.51 -24.90 -61.20
CA ALA A 21 9.55 -23.95 -60.86
C ALA A 21 9.31 -23.48 -59.42
N THR A 22 10.20 -23.85 -58.51
CA THR A 22 10.25 -23.27 -57.17
C THR A 22 10.40 -21.75 -57.33
N PRO A 23 9.55 -20.93 -56.69
CA PRO A 23 9.64 -19.49 -56.85
C PRO A 23 11.02 -19.04 -56.35
N THR A 24 11.79 -18.40 -57.22
CA THR A 24 13.05 -17.75 -56.86
C THR A 24 12.75 -16.77 -55.73
N SER A 25 13.23 -17.09 -54.53
CA SER A 25 13.17 -16.24 -53.34
C SER A 25 13.54 -14.80 -53.73
N ASN A 26 12.56 -13.90 -53.63
CA ASN A 26 12.75 -12.49 -53.94
C ASN A 26 13.70 -11.90 -52.89
N ARG A 27 15.00 -11.86 -53.21
CA ARG A 27 16.09 -11.45 -52.30
C ARG A 27 15.84 -10.08 -51.66
N GLN A 28 15.12 -9.19 -52.34
CA GLN A 28 14.74 -7.87 -51.82
C GLN A 28 13.66 -7.98 -50.73
N ALA A 29 12.65 -8.84 -50.92
CA ALA A 29 11.62 -9.09 -49.91
C ALA A 29 12.20 -9.72 -48.65
N VAL A 30 13.14 -10.66 -48.79
CA VAL A 30 13.85 -11.27 -47.64
C VAL A 30 14.68 -10.22 -46.89
N LYS A 31 15.44 -9.38 -47.59
CA LYS A 31 16.20 -8.28 -46.98
C LYS A 31 15.29 -7.32 -46.22
N PHE A 32 14.19 -6.88 -46.82
CA PHE A 32 13.21 -6.01 -46.16
C PHE A 32 12.61 -6.64 -44.90
N LEU A 33 12.23 -7.93 -44.95
CA LEU A 33 11.69 -8.65 -43.79
C LEU A 33 12.74 -8.80 -42.68
N THR A 34 13.99 -9.12 -43.03
CA THR A 34 15.07 -9.21 -42.04
C THR A 34 15.40 -7.86 -41.40
N GLN A 35 15.38 -6.77 -42.17
CA GLN A 35 15.60 -5.42 -41.66
C GLN A 35 14.47 -4.97 -40.74
N ARG A 36 13.21 -5.25 -41.13
CA ARG A 36 12.04 -4.98 -40.29
C ARG A 36 12.02 -5.82 -39.00
N ALA A 37 12.55 -7.06 -39.04
CA ALA A 37 12.72 -7.88 -37.85
C ALA A 37 13.77 -7.30 -36.91
N LYS A 38 14.94 -6.89 -37.43
CA LYS A 38 15.99 -6.20 -36.68
C LYS A 38 15.50 -4.89 -36.05
N GLU A 39 14.74 -4.08 -36.79
CA GLU A 39 14.17 -2.85 -36.25
C GLU A 39 13.16 -3.12 -35.11
N ARG A 40 12.36 -4.19 -35.21
CA ARG A 40 11.45 -4.59 -34.14
C ARG A 40 12.21 -5.07 -32.90
N GLU A 41 13.29 -5.82 -33.10
CA GLU A 41 14.14 -6.30 -32.02
C GLU A 41 14.86 -5.13 -31.34
N ALA A 42 15.47 -4.22 -32.10
CA ALA A 42 16.09 -3.01 -31.56
C ALA A 42 15.10 -2.13 -30.78
N ARG A 43 13.85 -1.99 -31.26
CA ARG A 43 12.80 -1.28 -30.51
C ARG A 43 12.43 -1.99 -29.20
N ARG A 44 12.42 -3.32 -29.17
CA ARG A 44 12.16 -4.09 -27.94
C ARG A 44 13.31 -3.94 -26.94
N GLU A 45 14.55 -4.04 -27.42
CA GLU A 45 15.74 -3.84 -26.59
C GLU A 45 15.79 -2.43 -26.00
N ALA A 46 15.53 -1.40 -26.82
CA ALA A 46 15.45 -0.02 -26.35
C ALA A 46 14.37 0.16 -25.26
N LYS A 47 13.21 -0.47 -25.43
CA LYS A 47 12.14 -0.44 -24.43
C LYS A 47 12.53 -1.14 -23.13
N LEU A 48 13.21 -2.29 -23.21
CA LEU A 48 13.71 -2.99 -22.02
C LEU A 48 14.77 -2.16 -21.28
N ALA A 49 15.71 -1.55 -22.02
CA ALA A 49 16.71 -0.67 -21.44
C ALA A 49 16.10 0.55 -20.74
N GLN A 50 15.03 1.11 -21.31
CA GLN A 50 14.29 2.21 -20.68
C GLN A 50 13.63 1.76 -19.36
N LEU A 51 12.95 0.62 -19.34
CA LEU A 51 12.34 0.08 -18.11
C LEU A 51 13.38 -0.20 -17.03
N ASP A 52 14.54 -0.74 -17.40
CA ASP A 52 15.65 -0.97 -16.47
C ASP A 52 16.19 0.35 -15.89
N HIS A 53 16.25 1.41 -16.70
CA HIS A 53 16.65 2.74 -16.23
C HIS A 53 15.63 3.32 -15.24
N GLU A 54 14.35 3.30 -15.60
CA GLU A 54 13.24 3.75 -14.74
C GLU A 54 13.24 3.00 -13.39
N GLN A 55 13.48 1.68 -13.41
CA GLN A 55 13.56 0.89 -12.18
C GLN A 55 14.74 1.31 -11.29
N ARG A 56 15.90 1.62 -11.88
CA ARG A 56 17.08 2.08 -11.11
C ARG A 56 16.83 3.44 -10.45
N GLU A 57 16.15 4.35 -11.15
CA GLU A 57 15.77 5.64 -10.59
C GLU A 57 14.81 5.47 -9.40
N LEU A 58 13.80 4.59 -9.54
CA LEU A 58 12.89 4.27 -8.43
C LEU A 58 13.65 3.67 -7.24
N ASP A 59 14.54 2.70 -7.47
CA ASP A 59 15.36 2.11 -6.41
C ASP A 59 16.19 3.19 -5.70
N PHE A 60 16.78 4.12 -6.45
CA PHE A 60 17.56 5.22 -5.90
C PHE A 60 16.72 6.16 -5.02
N GLN A 61 15.49 6.50 -5.43
CA GLN A 61 14.57 7.29 -4.61
C GLN A 61 14.25 6.60 -3.28
N TYR A 62 14.10 5.27 -3.28
CA TYR A 62 13.85 4.54 -2.03
C TYR A 62 15.09 4.48 -1.13
N VAL A 63 16.28 4.39 -1.70
CA VAL A 63 17.54 4.51 -0.92
C VAL A 63 17.61 5.87 -0.21
N GLN A 64 17.22 6.96 -0.89
CA GLN A 64 17.16 8.29 -0.26
C GLN A 64 16.13 8.34 0.87
N LYS A 65 14.90 7.84 0.64
CA LYS A 65 13.86 7.79 1.68
C LYS A 65 14.27 6.94 2.89
N VAL A 66 15.05 5.89 2.68
CA VAL A 66 15.59 5.09 3.80
C VAL A 66 16.61 5.88 4.62
N LYS A 67 17.45 6.71 3.99
CA LYS A 67 18.35 7.62 4.72
C LYS A 67 17.57 8.61 5.57
N GLU A 68 16.60 9.29 4.97
CA GLU A 68 15.70 10.20 5.69
C GLU A 68 14.99 9.49 6.85
N ALA A 69 14.49 8.27 6.62
CA ALA A 69 13.85 7.47 7.67
C ALA A 69 14.81 7.15 8.82
N ASN A 70 16.08 6.90 8.53
CA ASN A 70 17.09 6.67 9.55
C ASN A 70 17.39 7.94 10.34
N ASP A 71 17.51 9.09 9.67
CA ASP A 71 17.70 10.39 10.33
C ASP A 71 16.53 10.70 11.28
N MET A 72 15.31 10.41 10.84
CA MET A 72 14.10 10.46 11.66
C MET A 72 14.18 9.51 12.86
N LEU A 73 14.61 8.26 12.66
CA LEU A 73 14.76 7.26 13.72
C LEU A 73 15.82 7.62 14.76
N LEU A 74 16.88 8.36 14.40
CA LEU A 74 17.88 8.82 15.38
C LEU A 74 17.22 9.57 16.55
N THR A 75 16.16 10.33 16.27
CA THR A 75 15.43 11.08 17.30
C THR A 75 14.42 10.21 18.06
N LEU A 76 13.73 9.29 17.37
CA LEU A 76 12.62 8.51 17.93
C LEU A 76 13.04 7.20 18.60
N ALA A 77 13.94 6.45 17.96
CA ALA A 77 14.38 5.14 18.39
C ALA A 77 15.81 4.87 17.86
N PRO A 78 16.86 5.43 18.47
CA PRO A 78 18.23 5.41 17.95
C PRO A 78 18.84 4.00 17.87
N THR A 79 18.22 3.00 18.51
CA THR A 79 18.65 1.61 18.43
C THR A 79 18.20 0.90 17.15
N LYS A 80 17.32 1.52 16.36
CA LYS A 80 16.73 0.94 15.16
C LYS A 80 17.29 1.58 13.90
N GLN A 81 17.49 0.79 12.85
CA GLN A 81 18.01 1.26 11.58
C GLN A 81 17.41 0.49 10.41
N TYR A 82 16.95 1.20 9.39
CA TYR A 82 16.60 0.63 8.10
C TYR A 82 17.84 0.46 7.22
N ARG A 83 17.92 -0.68 6.52
CA ARG A 83 18.94 -0.99 5.53
C ARG A 83 18.29 -1.47 4.25
N VAL A 84 18.80 -1.01 3.12
CA VAL A 84 18.34 -1.45 1.80
C VAL A 84 19.01 -2.78 1.48
N PHE A 85 18.22 -3.73 1.00
CA PHE A 85 18.69 -5.06 0.62
C PHE A 85 18.17 -5.41 -0.77
N LYS A 86 19.07 -5.89 -1.63
CA LYS A 86 18.75 -6.40 -2.96
C LYS A 86 19.55 -7.67 -3.18
N ALA A 87 18.88 -8.82 -3.24
CA ALA A 87 19.56 -10.11 -3.29
C ALA A 87 20.42 -10.28 -4.57
N HIS A 88 19.95 -9.73 -5.69
CA HIS A 88 20.64 -9.74 -6.98
C HIS A 88 20.04 -8.64 -7.88
N ALA A 89 20.69 -8.28 -8.99
CA ALA A 89 20.34 -7.11 -9.82
C ALA A 89 18.87 -7.08 -10.28
N ARG A 90 18.25 -8.24 -10.51
CA ARG A 90 16.85 -8.40 -10.94
C ARG A 90 15.85 -8.66 -9.80
N ALA A 91 16.30 -8.78 -8.55
CA ALA A 91 15.38 -8.89 -7.42
C ALA A 91 14.62 -7.59 -7.22
N GLU A 92 13.44 -7.70 -6.63
CA GLU A 92 12.77 -6.58 -5.99
C GLU A 92 13.63 -6.02 -4.84
N LEU A 93 13.66 -4.69 -4.73
CA LEU A 93 14.30 -4.01 -3.61
C LEU A 93 13.52 -4.29 -2.32
N ARG A 94 14.20 -4.71 -1.27
CA ARG A 94 13.63 -4.91 0.06
C ARG A 94 14.30 -4.01 1.08
N ILE A 95 13.60 -3.75 2.17
CA ILE A 95 14.08 -2.88 3.23
C ILE A 95 14.01 -3.64 4.54
N HIS A 96 15.17 -3.86 5.14
CA HIS A 96 15.32 -4.55 6.40
C HIS A 96 15.36 -3.54 7.54
N LEU A 97 14.60 -3.77 8.60
CA LEU A 97 14.69 -3.03 9.85
C LEU A 97 15.48 -3.86 10.85
N TYR A 98 16.61 -3.31 11.28
CA TYR A 98 17.44 -3.86 12.33
C TYR A 98 17.21 -3.13 13.65
N GLN A 99 17.40 -3.83 14.75
CA GLN A 99 17.60 -3.23 16.06
C GLN A 99 18.93 -3.73 16.60
N LYS A 100 19.90 -2.82 16.75
CA LYS A 100 21.32 -3.17 16.90
C LYS A 100 21.75 -4.06 15.74
N ASP A 101 21.94 -5.36 15.97
CA ASP A 101 22.39 -6.33 14.97
C ASP A 101 21.30 -7.34 14.57
N ASP A 102 20.17 -7.35 15.27
CA ASP A 102 19.08 -8.29 15.01
C ASP A 102 18.14 -7.77 13.93
N LEU A 103 17.86 -8.60 12.94
CA LEU A 103 16.85 -8.33 11.93
C LEU A 103 15.46 -8.44 12.58
N LEU A 104 14.77 -7.32 12.75
CA LEU A 104 13.41 -7.29 13.28
C LEU A 104 12.36 -7.53 12.21
N LYS A 105 12.51 -6.88 11.06
CA LYS A 105 11.52 -6.94 9.98
C LYS A 105 12.20 -6.92 8.63
N ASP A 106 11.64 -7.69 7.73
CA ASP A 106 11.89 -7.58 6.30
C ASP A 106 10.64 -7.00 5.63
N LEU A 107 10.80 -5.85 4.98
CA LEU A 107 9.73 -5.06 4.40
C LEU A 107 9.86 -5.00 2.89
N SER A 108 8.78 -5.36 2.19
CA SER A 108 8.55 -4.91 0.81
C SER A 108 8.48 -3.38 0.73
N ILE A 109 8.75 -2.81 -0.44
CA ILE A 109 8.67 -1.36 -0.69
C ILE A 109 7.34 -0.75 -0.23
N ASP A 110 6.21 -1.40 -0.52
CA ASP A 110 4.89 -0.89 -0.16
C ASP A 110 4.65 -0.82 1.35
N ARG A 111 5.15 -1.82 2.09
CA ARG A 111 5.09 -1.83 3.55
C ARG A 111 5.97 -0.74 4.13
N PHE A 112 7.20 -0.59 3.62
CA PHE A 112 8.08 0.51 4.02
C PHE A 112 7.42 1.86 3.76
N ARG A 113 6.79 2.08 2.61
CA ARG A 113 6.11 3.34 2.28
C ARG A 113 5.03 3.69 3.31
N ARG A 114 4.30 2.70 3.84
CA ARG A 114 3.31 2.91 4.92
C ARG A 114 3.98 3.23 6.26
N GLU A 115 5.05 2.52 6.61
CA GLU A 115 5.79 2.81 7.85
C GLU A 115 6.47 4.18 7.81
N TYR A 116 7.05 4.57 6.68
CA TYR A 116 7.64 5.88 6.45
C TYR A 116 6.63 7.01 6.63
N LYS A 117 5.42 6.87 6.06
CA LYS A 117 4.33 7.86 6.29
C LYS A 117 3.96 7.97 7.76
N ARG A 118 3.90 6.85 8.50
CA ARG A 118 3.63 6.87 9.94
C ARG A 118 4.77 7.55 10.71
N LEU A 119 6.01 7.33 10.29
CA LEU A 119 7.20 7.93 10.89
C LEU A 119 7.19 9.45 10.75
N LEU A 120 6.87 9.96 9.55
CA LEU A 120 6.71 11.39 9.29
C LEU A 120 5.67 12.03 10.22
N VAL A 121 4.48 11.43 10.30
CA VAL A 121 3.40 11.94 11.17
C VAL A 121 3.83 11.96 12.64
N GLU A 122 4.55 10.94 13.11
CA GLU A 122 5.01 10.91 14.51
C GLU A 122 6.07 11.99 14.80
N ILE A 123 6.95 12.28 13.84
CA ILE A 123 7.91 13.38 13.98
C ILE A 123 7.23 14.73 13.95
N GLU A 124 6.37 15.00 12.97
CA GLU A 124 5.59 16.25 12.92
C GLU A 124 4.82 16.46 14.22
N ARG A 125 4.23 15.39 14.75
CA ARG A 125 3.51 15.40 16.02
C ARG A 125 4.44 15.71 17.20
N ARG A 126 5.69 15.23 17.20
CA ARG A 126 6.68 15.50 18.27
C ARG A 126 7.25 16.92 18.17
N GLU A 127 7.52 17.40 16.96
CA GLU A 127 7.97 18.78 16.72
C GLU A 127 6.89 19.80 17.08
N SER A 128 5.64 19.54 16.69
CA SER A 128 4.49 20.35 17.09
C SER A 128 4.34 20.43 18.61
N GLN A 129 4.54 19.31 19.32
CA GLN A 129 4.55 19.29 20.78
C GLN A 129 5.67 20.12 21.38
N ALA A 130 6.88 20.01 20.83
CA ALA A 130 8.03 20.79 21.28
C ALA A 130 7.77 22.30 21.09
N ARG A 131 7.20 22.71 19.95
CA ARG A 131 6.83 24.11 19.69
C ARG A 131 5.73 24.63 20.62
N MET A 132 4.78 23.78 21.00
CA MET A 132 3.69 24.14 21.93
C MET A 132 4.09 24.05 23.41
N GLY A 133 5.33 23.63 23.74
CA GLY A 133 5.78 23.44 25.12
C GLY A 133 5.07 22.31 25.89
N LEU A 134 4.28 21.48 25.20
CA LEU A 134 3.47 20.43 25.82
C LEU A 134 4.25 19.11 25.86
N SER A 135 5.02 18.89 26.93
CA SER A 135 5.61 17.59 27.24
C SER A 135 4.54 16.49 27.27
N ALA A 136 4.84 15.30 26.75
CA ALA A 136 3.95 14.13 26.77
C ALA A 136 3.44 13.78 28.20
N ARG A 137 4.22 14.10 29.23
CA ARG A 137 3.87 13.89 30.65
C ARG A 137 2.70 14.79 31.10
N SER A 138 2.65 16.03 30.60
CA SER A 138 1.61 17.01 30.89
C SER A 138 0.23 16.59 30.38
N ARG A 139 0.14 15.86 29.26
CA ARG A 139 -1.15 15.37 28.71
C ARG A 139 -1.71 14.15 29.45
N ALA A 140 -0.86 13.22 29.89
CA ALA A 140 -1.33 12.11 30.72
C ALA A 140 -1.88 12.63 32.05
N GLU A 141 -1.24 13.64 32.63
CA GLU A 141 -1.72 14.31 33.84
C GLU A 141 -2.98 15.13 33.59
N THR A 142 -3.06 15.97 32.54
CA THR A 142 -4.28 16.74 32.24
C THR A 142 -5.46 15.85 31.83
N ALA A 143 -5.24 14.74 31.10
CA ALA A 143 -6.30 13.78 30.78
C ALA A 143 -6.78 13.03 32.03
N LYS A 144 -5.86 12.66 32.94
CA LYS A 144 -6.20 12.04 34.23
C LYS A 144 -6.94 13.02 35.15
N GLN A 145 -6.50 14.27 35.21
CA GLN A 145 -7.15 15.34 35.97
C GLN A 145 -8.56 15.64 35.42
N ARG A 146 -8.74 15.72 34.10
CA ARG A 146 -10.08 15.89 33.50
C ARG A 146 -11.01 14.72 33.85
N ARG A 147 -10.53 13.47 33.74
CA ARG A 147 -11.32 12.29 34.13
C ARG A 147 -11.68 12.29 35.62
N GLN A 148 -10.79 12.78 36.47
CA GLN A 148 -11.02 12.86 37.92
C GLN A 148 -12.03 13.97 38.27
N ALA A 149 -11.94 15.13 37.59
CA ALA A 149 -12.92 16.22 37.74
C ALA A 149 -14.32 15.77 37.32
N THR A 150 -14.47 15.14 36.14
CA THR A 150 -15.76 14.60 35.68
C THR A 150 -16.33 13.56 36.65
N ARG A 151 -15.47 12.74 37.27
CA ARG A 151 -15.90 11.75 38.28
C ARG A 151 -16.42 12.42 39.56
N GLN A 152 -15.79 13.52 39.99
CA GLN A 152 -16.23 14.28 41.16
C GLN A 152 -17.55 15.01 40.90
N GLU A 153 -17.72 15.60 39.71
CA GLU A 153 -18.99 16.21 39.29
C GLU A 153 -20.12 15.17 39.23
N MET A 154 -19.85 13.99 38.68
CA MET A 154 -20.85 12.91 38.70
C MET A 154 -21.21 12.48 40.12
N GLN A 155 -20.23 12.38 41.03
CA GLN A 155 -20.49 12.03 42.43
C GLN A 155 -21.30 13.10 43.14
N SER A 156 -21.04 14.39 42.90
CA SER A 156 -21.83 15.47 43.50
C SER A 156 -23.27 15.44 42.99
N VAL A 157 -23.47 15.27 41.68
CA VAL A 157 -24.81 15.14 41.09
C VAL A 157 -25.56 13.96 41.69
N LEU A 158 -24.94 12.80 41.82
CA LEU A 158 -25.58 11.62 42.44
C LEU A 158 -25.98 11.89 43.89
N LEU A 159 -25.10 12.51 44.68
CA LEU A 159 -25.40 12.87 46.08
C LEU A 159 -26.57 13.85 46.17
N ASP A 160 -26.58 14.88 45.33
CA ASP A 160 -27.67 15.85 45.27
C ASP A 160 -28.99 15.19 44.84
N THR A 161 -28.92 14.24 43.91
CA THR A 161 -30.08 13.46 43.49
C THR A 161 -30.63 12.59 44.63
N THR A 162 -29.76 11.90 45.38
CA THR A 162 -30.20 11.12 46.55
C THR A 162 -30.81 11.98 47.64
N ARG A 163 -30.27 13.18 47.90
CA ARG A 163 -30.85 14.13 48.85
C ARG A 163 -32.21 14.64 48.39
N LEU A 164 -32.35 14.93 47.09
CA LEU A 164 -33.63 15.34 46.51
C LEU A 164 -34.67 14.23 46.62
N ILE A 165 -34.30 12.98 46.32
CA ILE A 165 -35.18 11.81 46.49
C ILE A 165 -35.59 11.66 47.96
N GLY A 166 -34.68 11.86 48.91
CA GLY A 166 -35.00 11.87 50.34
C GLY A 166 -36.07 12.91 50.67
N ARG A 167 -35.85 14.17 50.27
CA ARG A 167 -36.84 15.24 50.49
C ARG A 167 -38.19 14.95 49.82
N LEU A 168 -38.19 14.41 48.61
CA LEU A 168 -39.42 14.05 47.90
C LEU A 168 -40.17 12.93 48.63
N ARG A 169 -39.45 11.95 49.20
CA ARG A 169 -40.07 10.90 50.03
C ARG A 169 -40.66 11.49 51.31
N ASP A 170 -39.90 12.35 52.00
CA ASP A 170 -40.38 13.01 53.22
C ASP A 170 -41.64 13.84 52.91
N GLN A 171 -41.67 14.55 51.78
CA GLN A 171 -42.83 15.30 51.30
C GLN A 171 -44.03 14.40 50.95
N LEU A 172 -43.79 13.24 50.33
CA LEU A 172 -44.86 12.28 50.03
C LEU A 172 -45.42 11.68 51.32
N GLU A 173 -44.59 11.31 52.28
CA GLU A 173 -45.01 10.78 53.59
C GLU A 173 -45.78 11.84 54.40
N GLU A 174 -45.38 13.11 54.31
CA GLU A 174 -46.11 14.23 54.92
C GLU A 174 -47.49 14.45 54.25
N LEU A 175 -47.59 14.27 52.93
CA LEU A 175 -48.86 14.36 52.19
C LEU A 175 -49.78 13.15 52.45
N GLU A 176 -49.22 11.95 52.58
CA GLU A 176 -49.96 10.73 52.92
C GLU A 176 -50.47 10.78 54.37
N SER A 177 -49.64 11.21 55.32
CA SER A 177 -50.03 11.38 56.73
C SER A 177 -51.07 12.49 56.96
N LYS A 178 -51.09 13.51 56.10
CA LYS A 178 -52.11 14.58 56.11
C LYS A 178 -53.43 14.19 55.41
N GLY A 179 -53.61 12.93 55.04
CA GLY A 179 -54.89 12.41 54.57
C GLY A 179 -55.16 12.62 53.08
N GLY A 180 -54.12 12.53 52.23
CA GLY A 180 -54.24 12.13 50.82
C GLY A 180 -55.45 12.66 50.05
N SER A 181 -55.59 13.98 49.88
CA SER A 181 -56.53 14.52 48.90
C SER A 181 -55.85 15.60 48.05
N PHE A 182 -55.09 15.17 47.05
CA PHE A 182 -54.85 16.01 45.88
C PHE A 182 -55.63 15.43 44.70
N SER A 183 -56.93 15.75 44.66
CA SER A 183 -57.69 15.69 43.40
C SER A 183 -57.29 16.93 42.59
N PRO A 184 -56.74 16.79 41.37
CA PRO A 184 -56.46 17.94 40.51
C PRO A 184 -57.74 18.58 39.93
N TYR A 185 -58.91 18.08 40.34
CA TYR A 185 -60.22 18.63 40.00
C TYR A 185 -60.90 19.13 41.29
N ILE A 186 -60.69 20.41 41.62
CA ILE A 186 -61.65 21.15 42.45
C ILE A 186 -62.14 22.34 41.60
N GLU A 187 -63.46 22.44 41.58
CA GLU A 187 -64.33 23.08 40.60
C GLU A 187 -64.17 24.61 40.53
N ARG A 188 -64.25 25.14 39.31
CA ARG A 188 -64.64 26.53 39.08
C ARG A 188 -66.09 26.68 39.54
N ARG A 189 -66.34 27.56 40.50
CA ARG A 189 -67.51 28.44 40.55
C ARG A 189 -67.24 29.64 41.45
#